data_AF-A0A1Q7KCV1-F1
#
_entry.id   AF-A0A1Q7KCV1-F1
#
_cell.length_a   1.000
_cell.length_b   1.000
_cell.length_c   1.000
_cell.angle_alpha   90.00
_cell.angle_beta   90.00
_cell.angle_gamma   90.00
#
_symmetry.space_group_name_H-M   'P 1'
#
loop_
_entity.id
_entity.type
_entity.pdbx_description
1 polymer ?
#
loop_
_entity_poly.entity_id
_entity_poly.type
_entity_poly.pdbx_seq_one_letter_code
_entity_poly.pdbx_strand_id
1 'polypeptide(L)'
;MILTKNSPWLRWMLLGGIVLTIAPAGAARRKPHNPPPAGDPGIPHAAADRVGFVQTLEGQTLHLSADLGTVHIFTLEPGAAPMVRYNVHIETDVRAPLADHLLSQYSLAAKSSSSGVQIIGALPPQSAHGRASEAQFWVRFDVTIPHNYSVEVSTGAGDIETVDIGGTASLITQGGNIRAGRIGATGLPASTMGRPVARLETEGGHITVQDVAGDLIANTGGGHINAGNISGDATLHSGGGHIHAESIAGRADLDTKGGNITVRQAGSTVSVHTGGGQIDFGEVRGAVRAQTGGGGIRVMYVAGPLEVETSAGSICLTRVGGSVRAQTAGGTITAWISPDSPSQSAPVRLAGASQLSSGAGDIVVFLPRNLAATIDATVEHGGENYILVDPSLLLNIQSAGVPGGPVRATGVLNGGGALLRLRTVVGKIHLQYVDSDVALRQSLMREQTERINRYLREMQMSVNEQIEAARKLALAAEGAPQEKSGWFGFWWDGIEEKVRGGISEDPRELKKYLIHSTQPAYPEIAKKAGIEGRVRLQVRVGTDGRVEVLKVLEGEPVLADAAIAAVKQWQYRPKQLNGKRVNVISEVSVGFQLH
;
A
#
# COMPACT_ATOMS: atom_id res chain seq x y z
N MET A 1 -38.29 -24.22 48.55
CA MET A 1 -38.36 -25.64 48.15
C MET A 1 -38.31 -25.69 46.63
N ILE A 2 -37.77 -26.76 46.05
CA ILE A 2 -36.98 -26.79 44.79
C ILE A 2 -37.78 -27.36 43.59
N LEU A 3 -37.49 -26.83 42.38
CA LEU A 3 -37.51 -27.42 41.01
C LEU A 3 -38.80 -27.72 40.17
N THR A 4 -38.78 -27.15 38.95
CA THR A 4 -38.84 -27.77 37.58
C THR A 4 -40.11 -28.20 36.84
N LYS A 5 -40.08 -27.80 35.54
CA LYS A 5 -40.21 -28.56 34.26
C LYS A 5 -41.59 -28.89 33.65
N ASN A 6 -41.56 -28.69 32.33
CA ASN A 6 -42.11 -29.50 31.24
C ASN A 6 -43.59 -29.33 30.80
N SER A 7 -43.70 -28.75 29.60
CA SER A 7 -44.64 -29.03 28.49
C SER A 7 -45.17 -30.47 28.43
N PRO A 8 -46.40 -30.75 27.93
CA PRO A 8 -46.58 -30.93 26.46
C PRO A 8 -48.00 -30.70 25.85
N TRP A 9 -48.01 -30.26 24.58
CA TRP A 9 -48.83 -30.69 23.42
C TRP A 9 -50.38 -30.72 23.49
N LEU A 10 -51.04 -29.87 22.69
CA LEU A 10 -52.34 -30.16 22.08
C LEU A 10 -52.43 -29.59 20.65
N ARG A 11 -52.69 -30.49 19.69
CA ARG A 11 -53.26 -30.24 18.35
C ARG A 11 -54.54 -29.41 18.47
N TRP A 12 -54.85 -28.51 17.53
CA TRP A 12 -56.17 -28.39 16.86
C TRP A 12 -56.04 -27.52 15.60
N MET A 13 -56.90 -27.83 14.63
CA MET A 13 -56.87 -27.51 13.20
C MET A 13 -57.46 -26.12 12.83
N LEU A 14 -56.92 -25.58 11.72
CA LEU A 14 -57.58 -24.89 10.58
C LEU A 14 -58.32 -23.56 10.79
N LEU A 15 -57.87 -22.52 10.06
CA LEU A 15 -58.49 -22.09 8.80
C LEU A 15 -57.73 -20.93 8.13
N GLY A 16 -57.59 -21.00 6.80
CA GLY A 16 -57.53 -19.84 5.92
C GLY A 16 -56.14 -19.39 5.42
N GLY A 17 -55.76 -19.82 4.22
CA GLY A 17 -54.62 -19.22 3.52
C GLY A 17 -54.33 -19.91 2.19
N ILE A 18 -54.87 -19.36 1.11
CA ILE A 18 -54.58 -19.70 -0.28
C ILE A 18 -53.08 -19.54 -0.53
N VAL A 19 -52.40 -20.61 -0.97
CA VAL A 19 -51.02 -20.56 -1.47
C VAL A 19 -50.99 -21.18 -2.86
N LEU A 20 -50.56 -20.37 -3.82
CA LEU A 20 -50.12 -20.76 -5.15
C LEU A 20 -48.96 -21.78 -4.99
N THR A 21 -49.19 -23.03 -5.38
CA THR A 21 -48.14 -24.05 -5.43
C THR A 21 -47.21 -23.80 -6.63
N ILE A 22 -46.06 -23.19 -6.35
CA ILE A 22 -44.89 -23.25 -7.23
C ILE A 22 -44.27 -24.64 -7.03
N ALA A 23 -44.17 -25.40 -8.12
CA ALA A 23 -43.48 -26.69 -8.15
C ALA A 23 -41.99 -26.52 -7.77
N PRO A 24 -41.40 -27.40 -6.94
CA PRO A 24 -39.98 -27.39 -6.73
C PRO A 24 -39.26 -27.85 -8.00
N ALA A 25 -38.52 -26.92 -8.62
CA ALA A 25 -37.61 -27.21 -9.71
C ALA A 25 -36.61 -28.28 -9.26
N GLY A 26 -36.56 -29.38 -10.01
CA GLY A 26 -35.58 -30.44 -9.81
C GLY A 26 -34.17 -29.87 -9.88
N ALA A 27 -33.49 -29.83 -8.73
CA ALA A 27 -32.07 -29.58 -8.64
C ALA A 27 -31.34 -30.78 -9.27
N ALA A 28 -31.13 -30.71 -10.59
CA ALA A 28 -30.14 -31.53 -11.25
C ALA A 28 -28.78 -31.18 -10.64
N ARG A 29 -28.28 -32.04 -9.75
CA ARG A 29 -26.89 -32.01 -9.27
C ARG A 29 -25.97 -32.12 -10.48
N ARG A 30 -25.59 -30.98 -11.07
CA ARG A 30 -24.40 -30.91 -11.92
C ARG A 30 -23.23 -31.31 -11.02
N LYS A 31 -22.57 -32.41 -11.36
CA LYS A 31 -21.30 -32.79 -10.74
C LYS A 31 -20.37 -31.57 -10.80
N PRO A 32 -19.61 -31.26 -9.74
CA PRO A 32 -18.58 -30.23 -9.82
C PRO A 32 -17.67 -30.58 -11.00
N HIS A 33 -17.54 -29.67 -11.95
CA HIS A 33 -16.55 -29.77 -13.01
C HIS A 33 -15.21 -29.54 -12.33
N ASN A 34 -14.46 -30.62 -12.09
CA ASN A 34 -13.08 -30.49 -11.67
C ASN A 34 -12.34 -29.64 -12.73
N PRO A 35 -11.43 -28.74 -12.33
CA PRO A 35 -10.49 -28.17 -13.28
C PRO A 35 -9.76 -29.34 -13.98
N PRO A 36 -9.47 -29.23 -15.29
CA PRO A 36 -8.73 -30.27 -15.98
C PRO A 36 -7.42 -30.53 -15.21
N PRO A 37 -7.03 -31.80 -15.02
CA PRO A 37 -5.77 -32.11 -14.38
C PRO A 37 -4.63 -31.46 -15.19
N ALA A 38 -3.60 -30.99 -14.48
CA ALA A 38 -2.34 -30.57 -15.09
C ALA A 38 -1.86 -31.69 -16.04
N GLY A 39 -1.42 -31.28 -17.24
CA GLY A 39 -1.20 -32.13 -18.41
C GLY A 39 -0.63 -33.52 -18.08
N ASP A 40 -1.32 -34.54 -18.58
CA ASP A 40 -0.89 -35.93 -18.55
C ASP A 40 0.31 -36.10 -19.51
N PRO A 41 1.54 -36.37 -19.04
CA PRO A 41 2.69 -36.52 -19.90
C PRO A 41 2.67 -37.92 -20.53
N GLY A 42 1.88 -38.09 -21.60
CA GLY A 42 1.80 -39.42 -22.24
C GLY A 42 0.96 -39.55 -23.51
N ILE A 43 0.22 -38.53 -23.95
CA ILE A 43 -0.53 -38.61 -25.21
C ILE A 43 0.27 -37.87 -26.29
N PRO A 44 0.71 -38.54 -27.38
CA PRO A 44 1.38 -37.85 -28.47
C PRO A 44 0.39 -36.91 -29.17
N HIS A 45 0.61 -35.60 -29.02
CA HIS A 45 -0.09 -34.55 -29.74
C HIS A 45 0.44 -34.46 -31.17
N ALA A 46 -0.45 -34.30 -32.13
CA ALA A 46 -0.05 -33.97 -33.50
C ALA A 46 0.15 -32.46 -33.59
N ALA A 47 1.21 -32.02 -34.28
CA ALA A 47 1.57 -30.62 -34.37
C ALA A 47 1.92 -30.21 -35.81
N ALA A 48 1.72 -28.92 -36.12
CA ALA A 48 2.13 -28.31 -37.36
C ALA A 48 2.67 -26.89 -37.13
N ASP A 49 3.75 -26.54 -37.81
CA ASP A 49 4.32 -25.19 -37.81
C ASP A 49 4.00 -24.46 -39.12
N ARG A 50 3.63 -23.18 -38.99
CA ARG A 50 3.45 -22.26 -40.12
C ARG A 50 4.38 -21.07 -39.93
N VAL A 51 5.46 -21.06 -40.71
CA VAL A 51 6.49 -20.02 -40.66
C VAL A 51 6.42 -19.16 -41.91
N GLY A 52 6.64 -17.86 -41.75
CA GLY A 52 6.76 -16.94 -42.87
C GLY A 52 7.24 -15.56 -42.48
N PHE A 53 7.33 -14.69 -43.47
CA PHE A 53 7.68 -13.28 -43.27
C PHE A 53 6.97 -12.38 -44.27
N VAL A 54 6.77 -11.13 -43.90
CA VAL A 54 6.18 -10.07 -44.74
C VAL A 54 7.09 -8.85 -44.69
N GLN A 55 7.50 -8.35 -45.86
CA GLN A 55 8.25 -7.09 -45.96
C GLN A 55 7.33 -5.91 -45.65
N THR A 56 7.87 -4.88 -45.00
CA THR A 56 7.08 -3.77 -44.45
C THR A 56 8.00 -2.58 -44.15
N LEU A 57 7.45 -1.48 -43.65
CA LEU A 57 8.18 -0.24 -43.41
C LEU A 57 8.18 0.11 -41.92
N GLU A 58 9.26 0.72 -41.47
CA GLU A 58 9.36 1.27 -40.12
C GLU A 58 8.18 2.19 -39.74
N GLY A 59 7.79 2.16 -38.46
CA GLY A 59 6.71 3.00 -37.92
C GLY A 59 5.29 2.56 -38.28
N GLN A 60 5.12 1.39 -38.91
CA GLN A 60 3.81 0.83 -39.24
C GLN A 60 3.20 0.01 -38.08
N THR A 61 2.00 -0.53 -38.30
CA THR A 61 1.26 -1.31 -37.30
C THR A 61 1.17 -2.79 -37.66
N LEU A 62 1.41 -3.66 -36.69
CA LEU A 62 1.00 -5.07 -36.77
C LEU A 62 -0.47 -5.18 -36.32
N HIS A 63 -1.34 -5.66 -37.21
CA HIS A 63 -2.71 -6.06 -36.87
C HIS A 63 -2.79 -7.59 -36.81
N LEU A 64 -2.82 -8.15 -35.60
CA LEU A 64 -2.94 -9.59 -35.38
C LEU A 64 -4.31 -9.91 -34.77
N SER A 65 -5.08 -10.76 -35.46
CA SER A 65 -6.32 -11.32 -34.95
C SER A 65 -6.20 -12.83 -34.88
N ALA A 66 -6.40 -13.40 -33.70
CA ALA A 66 -6.48 -14.84 -33.48
C ALA A 66 -7.81 -15.17 -32.79
N ASP A 67 -8.42 -16.28 -33.16
CA ASP A 67 -9.58 -16.82 -32.45
C ASP A 67 -9.17 -17.57 -31.17
N LEU A 68 -8.04 -18.26 -31.21
CA LEU A 68 -7.42 -18.94 -30.08
C LEU A 68 -5.90 -18.90 -30.23
N GLY A 69 -5.22 -18.74 -29.09
CA GLY A 69 -3.79 -18.96 -28.96
C GLY A 69 -3.09 -17.88 -28.16
N THR A 70 -2.00 -18.28 -27.51
CA THR A 70 -1.07 -17.37 -26.87
C THR A 70 -0.28 -16.63 -27.94
N VAL A 71 -0.10 -15.32 -27.76
CA VAL A 71 0.63 -14.46 -28.69
C VAL A 71 1.86 -13.89 -28.00
N HIS A 72 3.03 -14.17 -28.55
CA HIS A 72 4.29 -13.56 -28.14
C HIS A 72 4.79 -12.60 -29.21
N ILE A 73 5.00 -11.35 -28.82
CA ILE A 73 5.57 -10.31 -29.69
C ILE A 73 7.01 -10.03 -29.26
N PHE A 74 7.91 -10.21 -30.20
CA PHE A 74 9.33 -9.90 -30.10
C PHE A 74 9.67 -8.71 -31.01
N THR A 75 10.77 -8.02 -30.72
CA THR A 75 11.29 -6.97 -31.59
C THR A 75 12.58 -7.39 -32.28
N LEU A 76 12.75 -6.96 -33.53
CA LEU A 76 13.99 -7.09 -34.27
C LEU A 76 15.07 -6.21 -33.64
N GLU A 77 16.33 -6.63 -33.82
CA GLU A 77 17.48 -5.81 -33.44
C GLU A 77 17.44 -4.44 -34.16
N PRO A 78 17.82 -3.34 -33.47
CA PRO A 78 17.89 -2.03 -34.09
C PRO A 78 18.77 -2.04 -35.35
N GLY A 79 18.26 -1.49 -36.46
CA GLY A 79 18.96 -1.45 -37.75
C GLY A 79 18.79 -2.70 -38.62
N ALA A 80 18.07 -3.72 -38.18
CA ALA A 80 17.67 -4.83 -39.04
C ALA A 80 16.69 -4.36 -40.14
N ALA A 81 16.73 -5.00 -41.31
CA ALA A 81 15.80 -4.69 -42.40
C ALA A 81 14.33 -4.88 -41.96
N PRO A 82 13.43 -3.92 -42.25
CA PRO A 82 12.08 -3.94 -41.72
C PRO A 82 11.26 -5.07 -42.36
N MET A 83 10.95 -6.06 -41.54
CA MET A 83 10.09 -7.18 -41.89
C MET A 83 9.35 -7.67 -40.65
N VAL A 84 8.18 -8.25 -40.83
CA VAL A 84 7.51 -9.03 -39.78
C VAL A 84 7.77 -10.50 -40.04
N ARG A 85 8.32 -11.21 -39.05
CA ARG A 85 8.50 -12.67 -39.09
C ARG A 85 7.47 -13.31 -38.16
N TYR A 86 6.90 -14.42 -38.58
CA TYR A 86 5.96 -15.16 -37.74
C TYR A 86 6.27 -16.66 -37.77
N ASN A 87 6.12 -17.30 -36.62
CA ASN A 87 6.05 -18.74 -36.46
C ASN A 87 4.76 -19.06 -35.68
N VAL A 88 3.84 -19.80 -36.32
CA VAL A 88 2.60 -20.23 -35.68
C VAL A 88 2.65 -21.73 -35.48
N HIS A 89 2.74 -22.13 -34.22
CA HIS A 89 2.75 -23.53 -33.79
C HIS A 89 1.33 -23.95 -33.41
N ILE A 90 0.84 -25.03 -34.02
CA ILE A 90 -0.54 -25.51 -33.83
C ILE A 90 -0.47 -26.96 -33.40
N GLU A 91 -1.06 -27.29 -32.25
CA GLU A 91 -1.14 -28.64 -31.70
C GLU A 91 -2.61 -29.07 -31.55
N THR A 92 -2.85 -30.37 -31.64
CA THR A 92 -4.14 -30.98 -31.33
C THR A 92 -3.97 -32.31 -30.59
N ASP A 93 -4.93 -32.65 -29.74
CA ASP A 93 -5.02 -33.93 -29.01
C ASP A 93 -5.52 -35.10 -29.89
N VAL A 94 -6.02 -34.78 -31.08
CA VAL A 94 -6.51 -35.77 -32.04
C VAL A 94 -5.32 -36.54 -32.65
N ARG A 95 -5.53 -37.85 -32.92
CA ARG A 95 -4.54 -38.72 -33.56
C ARG A 95 -4.64 -38.70 -35.09
N ALA A 96 -3.54 -39.02 -35.77
CA ALA A 96 -3.52 -39.24 -37.21
C ALA A 96 -4.48 -40.38 -37.63
N PRO A 97 -5.12 -40.31 -38.82
CA PRO A 97 -4.95 -39.31 -39.88
C PRO A 97 -5.87 -38.08 -39.77
N LEU A 98 -6.81 -38.07 -38.81
CA LEU A 98 -7.75 -36.96 -38.64
C LEU A 98 -7.02 -35.68 -38.21
N ALA A 99 -5.98 -35.81 -37.40
CA ALA A 99 -5.14 -34.69 -36.97
C ALA A 99 -4.52 -33.93 -38.16
N ASP A 100 -3.93 -34.64 -39.12
CA ASP A 100 -3.29 -34.03 -40.29
C ASP A 100 -4.29 -33.22 -41.11
N HIS A 101 -5.51 -33.75 -41.28
CA HIS A 101 -6.59 -33.04 -41.95
C HIS A 101 -6.99 -31.77 -41.19
N LEU A 102 -7.22 -31.86 -39.87
CA LEU A 102 -7.58 -30.70 -39.05
C LEU A 102 -6.50 -29.60 -39.05
N LEU A 103 -5.24 -29.99 -38.88
CA LEU A 103 -4.09 -29.07 -38.93
C LEU A 103 -3.93 -28.41 -40.31
N SER A 104 -4.26 -29.12 -41.40
CA SER A 104 -4.24 -28.55 -42.75
C SER A 104 -5.35 -27.52 -43.00
N GLN A 105 -6.46 -27.60 -42.25
CA GLN A 105 -7.61 -26.70 -42.41
C GLN A 105 -7.52 -25.44 -41.54
N TYR A 106 -6.55 -25.34 -40.64
CA TYR A 106 -6.30 -24.11 -39.90
C TYR A 106 -5.98 -22.95 -40.86
N SER A 107 -6.78 -21.88 -40.79
CA SER A 107 -6.62 -20.73 -41.67
C SER A 107 -5.60 -19.76 -41.07
N LEU A 108 -4.49 -19.56 -41.77
CA LEU A 108 -3.50 -18.54 -41.44
C LEU A 108 -3.26 -17.67 -42.68
N ALA A 109 -3.60 -16.38 -42.58
CA ALA A 109 -3.34 -15.40 -43.62
C ALA A 109 -2.44 -14.29 -43.09
N ALA A 110 -1.32 -14.06 -43.77
CA ALA A 110 -0.41 -12.93 -43.50
C ALA A 110 -0.27 -12.09 -44.77
N LYS A 111 -0.58 -10.80 -44.70
CA LYS A 111 -0.52 -9.88 -45.84
C LYS A 111 -0.02 -8.50 -45.45
N SER A 112 0.66 -7.84 -46.37
CA SER A 112 0.99 -6.42 -46.24
C SER A 112 -0.26 -5.57 -46.54
N SER A 113 -0.43 -4.48 -45.80
CA SER A 113 -1.43 -3.45 -46.00
C SER A 113 -0.76 -2.07 -46.07
N SER A 114 -1.51 -1.04 -46.44
CA SER A 114 -1.03 0.35 -46.38
C SER A 114 -0.70 0.81 -44.96
N SER A 115 -1.29 0.19 -43.93
CA SER A 115 -1.06 0.52 -42.51
C SER A 115 0.01 -0.35 -41.84
N GLY A 116 0.49 -1.41 -42.50
CA GLY A 116 1.50 -2.31 -41.97
C GLY A 116 1.32 -3.77 -42.39
N VAL A 117 1.23 -4.67 -41.41
CA VAL A 117 1.10 -6.11 -41.65
C VAL A 117 -0.14 -6.62 -40.93
N GLN A 118 -0.97 -7.39 -41.65
CA GLN A 118 -2.13 -8.06 -41.08
C GLN A 118 -1.89 -9.56 -41.01
N ILE A 119 -2.05 -10.15 -39.83
CA ILE A 119 -2.00 -11.59 -39.57
C ILE A 119 -3.35 -12.02 -39.00
N ILE A 120 -4.01 -12.99 -39.64
CA ILE A 120 -5.29 -13.55 -39.20
C ILE A 120 -5.13 -15.06 -39.03
N GLY A 121 -5.32 -15.54 -37.81
CA GLY A 121 -5.43 -16.96 -37.49
C GLY A 121 -6.87 -17.31 -37.11
N ALA A 122 -7.43 -18.35 -37.72
CA ALA A 122 -8.77 -18.83 -37.43
C ALA A 122 -8.85 -20.36 -37.54
N LEU A 123 -9.45 -20.99 -36.53
CA LEU A 123 -9.86 -22.38 -36.58
C LEU A 123 -10.86 -22.57 -37.73
N PRO A 124 -10.84 -23.75 -38.37
CA PRO A 124 -11.83 -24.08 -39.37
C PRO A 124 -13.24 -24.11 -38.76
N PRO A 125 -14.29 -23.71 -39.51
CA PRO A 125 -15.66 -23.77 -39.02
C PRO A 125 -16.02 -25.20 -38.63
N GLN A 126 -16.26 -25.42 -37.34
CA GLN A 126 -16.60 -26.74 -36.82
C GLN A 126 -18.07 -27.05 -37.14
N SER A 127 -18.33 -28.12 -37.87
CA SER A 127 -19.68 -28.57 -38.18
C SER A 127 -20.36 -29.14 -36.93
N ALA A 128 -21.58 -28.69 -36.65
CA ALA A 128 -22.31 -28.98 -35.41
C ALA A 128 -22.69 -30.48 -35.18
N HIS A 129 -22.26 -31.41 -36.04
CA HIS A 129 -22.72 -32.81 -36.03
C HIS A 129 -21.59 -33.84 -36.27
N GLY A 130 -20.34 -33.55 -35.91
CA GLY A 130 -19.20 -34.47 -36.12
C GLY A 130 -18.25 -34.63 -34.92
N ARG A 131 -17.49 -35.74 -34.90
CA ARG A 131 -16.40 -36.01 -33.91
C ARG A 131 -15.29 -34.95 -33.88
N ALA A 132 -15.21 -34.08 -34.90
CA ALA A 132 -14.29 -32.94 -34.93
C ALA A 132 -14.71 -31.79 -33.98
N SER A 133 -15.95 -31.81 -33.46
CA SER A 133 -16.44 -30.79 -32.51
C SER A 133 -15.88 -30.93 -31.09
N GLU A 134 -15.16 -32.03 -30.80
CA GLU A 134 -14.52 -32.28 -29.50
C GLU A 134 -12.99 -32.10 -29.53
N ALA A 135 -12.41 -31.81 -30.70
CA ALA A 135 -10.96 -31.66 -30.86
C ALA A 135 -10.46 -30.41 -30.12
N GLN A 136 -9.48 -30.59 -29.24
CA GLN A 136 -8.80 -29.47 -28.60
C GLN A 136 -7.64 -29.00 -29.48
N PHE A 137 -7.49 -27.69 -29.55
CA PHE A 137 -6.39 -27.04 -30.25
C PHE A 137 -5.63 -26.15 -29.28
N TRP A 138 -4.30 -26.16 -29.41
CA TRP A 138 -3.42 -25.18 -28.79
C TRP A 138 -2.67 -24.48 -29.91
N VAL A 139 -2.70 -23.15 -29.89
CA VAL A 139 -2.02 -22.33 -30.88
C VAL A 139 -1.09 -21.37 -30.17
N ARG A 140 0.14 -21.22 -30.69
CA ARG A 140 1.09 -20.23 -30.24
C ARG A 140 1.58 -19.42 -31.43
N PHE A 141 1.48 -18.10 -31.32
CA PHE A 141 2.02 -17.15 -32.30
C PHE A 141 3.28 -16.53 -31.73
N ASP A 142 4.44 -16.83 -32.33
CA ASP A 142 5.67 -16.11 -32.07
C ASP A 142 5.91 -15.14 -33.24
N VAL A 143 5.72 -13.84 -33.01
CA VAL A 143 5.81 -12.81 -34.05
C VAL A 143 6.90 -11.81 -33.71
N THR A 144 7.87 -11.64 -34.61
CA THR A 144 8.95 -10.65 -34.47
C THR A 144 8.68 -9.46 -35.40
N ILE A 145 8.62 -8.26 -34.83
CA ILE A 145 8.31 -7.00 -35.52
C ILE A 145 9.49 -6.02 -35.49
N PRO A 146 9.56 -5.02 -36.38
CA PRO A 146 10.55 -3.95 -36.26
C PRO A 146 10.38 -3.12 -34.99
N HIS A 147 11.48 -2.58 -34.47
CA HIS A 147 11.55 -1.94 -33.16
C HIS A 147 10.60 -0.75 -32.94
N ASN A 148 10.23 -0.01 -34.00
CA ASN A 148 9.36 1.17 -33.93
C ASN A 148 7.91 0.90 -34.32
N TYR A 149 7.48 -0.36 -34.28
CA TYR A 149 6.12 -0.73 -34.64
C TYR A 149 5.13 -0.41 -33.55
N SER A 150 3.91 -0.09 -34.00
CA SER A 150 2.71 -0.20 -33.18
C SER A 150 2.12 -1.60 -33.30
N VAL A 151 1.39 -2.03 -32.29
CA VAL A 151 0.82 -3.37 -32.20
C VAL A 151 -0.65 -3.30 -31.85
N GLU A 152 -1.49 -3.93 -32.66
CA GLU A 152 -2.89 -4.20 -32.39
C GLU A 152 -3.10 -5.71 -32.41
N VAL A 153 -3.20 -6.31 -31.24
CA VAL A 153 -3.35 -7.76 -31.06
C VAL A 153 -4.68 -8.03 -30.38
N SER A 154 -5.50 -8.87 -31.01
CA SER A 154 -6.71 -9.41 -30.43
C SER A 154 -6.68 -10.93 -30.48
N THR A 155 -6.87 -11.60 -29.35
CA THR A 155 -7.03 -13.05 -29.27
C THR A 155 -8.32 -13.43 -28.54
N GLY A 156 -9.06 -14.40 -29.07
CA GLY A 156 -10.27 -14.91 -28.40
C GLY A 156 -9.94 -15.76 -27.16
N ALA A 157 -8.74 -16.33 -27.08
CA ALA A 157 -8.28 -17.09 -25.91
C ALA A 157 -6.76 -17.15 -25.87
N GLY A 158 -6.16 -17.18 -24.67
CA GLY A 158 -4.71 -17.27 -24.49
C GLY A 158 -4.07 -15.94 -24.06
N ASP A 159 -2.83 -16.04 -23.62
CA ASP A 159 -2.08 -14.92 -23.06
C ASP A 159 -1.48 -14.05 -24.18
N ILE A 160 -1.29 -12.76 -23.92
CA ILE A 160 -0.54 -11.87 -24.80
C ILE A 160 0.70 -11.43 -24.05
N GLU A 161 1.87 -11.80 -24.56
CA GLU A 161 3.15 -11.38 -24.04
C GLU A 161 3.88 -10.53 -25.08
N THR A 162 4.38 -9.38 -24.66
CA THR A 162 5.14 -8.48 -25.53
C THR A 162 6.41 -8.03 -24.82
N VAL A 163 7.51 -7.96 -25.55
CA VAL A 163 8.71 -7.23 -25.12
C VAL A 163 8.46 -5.71 -25.18
N ASP A 164 9.50 -4.90 -25.18
CA ASP A 164 9.37 -3.45 -25.37
C ASP A 164 8.81 -3.14 -26.78
N ILE A 165 7.71 -2.37 -26.83
CA ILE A 165 7.05 -1.89 -28.04
C ILE A 165 7.43 -0.42 -28.25
N GLY A 166 7.98 -0.09 -29.42
CA GLY A 166 8.40 1.27 -29.74
C GLY A 166 7.24 2.23 -29.95
N GLY A 167 6.17 1.78 -30.63
CA GLY A 167 4.96 2.55 -30.92
C GLY A 167 3.86 2.39 -29.86
N THR A 168 2.61 2.44 -30.31
CA THR A 168 1.42 2.25 -29.46
C THR A 168 1.03 0.78 -29.38
N ALA A 169 0.35 0.37 -28.31
CA ALA A 169 -0.13 -1.00 -28.15
C ALA A 169 -1.64 -1.05 -27.82
N SER A 170 -2.40 -1.84 -28.57
CA SER A 170 -3.76 -2.26 -28.24
C SER A 170 -3.76 -3.77 -28.12
N LEU A 171 -3.79 -4.29 -26.88
CA LEU A 171 -3.72 -5.72 -26.59
C LEU A 171 -5.03 -6.16 -25.93
N ILE A 172 -5.75 -7.06 -26.59
CA ILE A 172 -7.09 -7.50 -26.16
C ILE A 172 -7.12 -9.02 -26.15
N THR A 173 -7.49 -9.61 -25.02
CA THR A 173 -7.75 -11.05 -24.89
C THR A 173 -9.07 -11.27 -24.15
N GLN A 174 -9.79 -12.37 -24.38
CA GLN A 174 -10.99 -12.63 -23.58
C GLN A 174 -10.61 -13.19 -22.20
N GLY A 175 -9.80 -14.24 -22.15
CA GLY A 175 -9.50 -14.95 -20.90
C GLY A 175 -8.08 -14.80 -20.36
N GLY A 176 -7.11 -14.52 -21.23
CA GLY A 176 -5.69 -14.63 -20.87
C GLY A 176 -5.12 -13.43 -20.15
N ASN A 177 -3.90 -13.59 -19.65
CA ASN A 177 -3.10 -12.52 -19.08
C ASN A 177 -2.49 -11.67 -20.19
N ILE A 178 -2.28 -10.39 -19.88
CA ILE A 178 -1.50 -9.48 -20.73
C ILE A 178 -0.23 -9.12 -19.97
N ARG A 179 0.93 -9.41 -20.55
CA ARG A 179 2.24 -9.03 -20.02
C ARG A 179 2.97 -8.21 -21.07
N ALA A 180 3.17 -6.93 -20.80
CA ALA A 180 3.87 -6.03 -21.71
C ALA A 180 5.12 -5.45 -21.05
N GLY A 181 6.18 -5.31 -21.86
CA GLY A 181 7.36 -4.52 -21.52
C GLY A 181 7.04 -3.02 -21.47
N ARG A 182 7.97 -2.20 -21.95
CA ARG A 182 7.75 -0.76 -22.12
C ARG A 182 6.99 -0.47 -23.40
N ILE A 183 6.03 0.45 -23.37
CA ILE A 183 5.25 0.85 -24.54
C ILE A 183 5.52 2.33 -24.83
N GLY A 184 5.78 2.65 -26.10
CA GLY A 184 6.23 3.98 -26.53
C GLY A 184 7.74 4.20 -26.35
N ALA A 185 8.54 3.12 -26.31
CA ALA A 185 9.95 3.17 -25.94
C ALA A 185 10.85 3.96 -26.91
N THR A 186 10.45 4.12 -28.18
CA THR A 186 11.23 4.80 -29.22
C THR A 186 10.84 6.27 -29.41
N GLY A 187 9.97 6.80 -28.54
CA GLY A 187 9.35 8.11 -28.71
C GLY A 187 8.10 8.05 -29.59
N LEU A 188 7.13 8.91 -29.28
CA LEU A 188 5.81 8.89 -29.90
C LEU A 188 5.68 10.02 -30.93
N PRO A 189 5.10 9.76 -32.11
CA PRO A 189 4.83 10.81 -33.08
C PRO A 189 3.79 11.81 -32.54
N ALA A 190 3.84 13.06 -33.01
CA ALA A 190 2.89 14.10 -32.60
C ALA A 190 1.41 13.73 -32.89
N SER A 191 1.16 12.83 -33.84
CA SER A 191 -0.18 12.29 -34.13
C SER A 191 -0.79 11.47 -33.00
N THR A 192 0.00 11.06 -32.01
CA THR A 192 -0.46 10.32 -30.82
C THR A 192 -0.97 11.25 -29.72
N MET A 193 -0.83 12.57 -29.88
CA MET A 193 -1.40 13.54 -28.92
C MET A 193 -2.92 13.34 -28.78
N GLY A 194 -3.38 13.12 -27.55
CA GLY A 194 -4.79 12.91 -27.22
C GLY A 194 -5.32 11.51 -27.53
N ARG A 195 -4.47 10.54 -27.87
CA ARG A 195 -4.82 9.12 -27.97
C ARG A 195 -4.05 8.31 -26.92
N PRO A 196 -4.65 7.25 -26.36
CA PRO A 196 -3.95 6.36 -25.46
C PRO A 196 -2.79 5.68 -26.19
N VAL A 197 -1.63 5.69 -25.55
CA VAL A 197 -0.43 5.00 -26.03
C VAL A 197 -0.57 3.50 -25.83
N ALA A 198 -1.25 3.10 -24.75
CA ALA A 198 -1.53 1.72 -24.43
C ALA A 198 -3.01 1.53 -24.08
N ARG A 199 -3.64 0.54 -24.71
CA ARG A 199 -4.97 0.00 -24.37
C ARG A 199 -4.84 -1.50 -24.12
N LEU A 200 -5.06 -1.93 -22.88
CA LEU A 200 -4.89 -3.31 -22.44
C LEU A 200 -6.21 -3.82 -21.88
N GLU A 201 -6.81 -4.85 -22.48
CA GLU A 201 -8.15 -5.31 -22.09
C GLU A 201 -8.21 -6.84 -21.97
N THR A 202 -8.73 -7.34 -20.84
CA THR A 202 -8.98 -8.77 -20.61
C THR A 202 -10.27 -8.99 -19.80
N GLU A 203 -11.04 -10.04 -20.04
CA GLU A 203 -12.24 -10.29 -19.22
C GLU A 203 -11.90 -10.98 -17.89
N GLY A 204 -10.84 -11.79 -17.84
CA GLY A 204 -10.49 -12.57 -16.65
C GLY A 204 -9.04 -12.47 -16.17
N GLY A 205 -8.10 -12.19 -17.08
CA GLY A 205 -6.67 -12.30 -16.79
C GLY A 205 -6.08 -11.09 -16.07
N HIS A 206 -4.83 -11.22 -15.66
CA HIS A 206 -4.04 -10.15 -15.09
C HIS A 206 -3.39 -9.29 -16.17
N ILE A 207 -3.31 -7.99 -15.92
CA ILE A 207 -2.59 -7.06 -16.78
C ILE A 207 -1.32 -6.63 -16.04
N THR A 208 -0.17 -6.82 -16.66
CA THR A 208 1.11 -6.30 -16.18
C THR A 208 1.77 -5.52 -17.32
N VAL A 209 2.12 -4.26 -17.07
CA VAL A 209 2.86 -3.42 -18.00
C VAL A 209 4.00 -2.75 -17.26
N GLN A 210 5.19 -2.73 -17.87
CA GLN A 210 6.36 -2.14 -17.21
C GLN A 210 6.27 -0.62 -17.18
N ASP A 211 6.40 0.06 -18.32
CA ASP A 211 6.31 1.53 -18.38
C ASP A 211 5.52 1.95 -19.63
N VAL A 212 4.82 3.07 -19.55
CA VAL A 212 4.04 3.64 -20.67
C VAL A 212 4.44 5.11 -20.86
N ALA A 213 4.92 5.44 -22.06
CA ALA A 213 5.43 6.78 -22.38
C ALA A 213 4.33 7.86 -22.55
N GLY A 214 3.06 7.51 -22.42
CA GLY A 214 1.93 8.44 -22.44
C GLY A 214 0.72 7.84 -21.74
N ASP A 215 -0.48 8.06 -22.28
CA ASP A 215 -1.70 7.66 -21.58
C ASP A 215 -1.93 6.14 -21.63
N LEU A 216 -2.39 5.57 -20.52
CA LEU A 216 -2.71 4.15 -20.36
C LEU A 216 -4.19 3.95 -20.04
N ILE A 217 -4.85 3.07 -20.80
CA ILE A 217 -6.15 2.48 -20.45
C ILE A 217 -5.93 0.99 -20.21
N ALA A 218 -6.29 0.51 -19.01
CA ALA A 218 -6.21 -0.91 -18.67
C ALA A 218 -7.50 -1.39 -18.00
N ASN A 219 -8.16 -2.40 -18.57
CA ASN A 219 -9.41 -2.94 -18.07
C ASN A 219 -9.33 -4.46 -17.89
N THR A 220 -9.65 -4.95 -16.70
CA THR A 220 -9.79 -6.38 -16.44
C THR A 220 -11.10 -6.71 -15.73
N GLY A 221 -11.79 -7.79 -16.12
CA GLY A 221 -13.05 -8.17 -15.46
C GLY A 221 -12.86 -8.84 -14.10
N GLY A 222 -11.66 -9.31 -13.74
CA GLY A 222 -11.41 -9.91 -12.43
C GLY A 222 -9.94 -9.96 -11.97
N GLY A 223 -8.99 -9.70 -12.86
CA GLY A 223 -7.57 -9.80 -12.55
C GLY A 223 -6.96 -8.57 -11.89
N HIS A 224 -5.67 -8.68 -11.54
CA HIS A 224 -4.85 -7.58 -11.07
C HIS A 224 -4.37 -6.72 -12.22
N ILE A 225 -4.22 -5.42 -11.96
CA ILE A 225 -3.52 -4.48 -12.85
C ILE A 225 -2.25 -4.02 -12.13
N ASN A 226 -1.10 -4.34 -12.70
CA ASN A 226 0.20 -3.84 -12.24
C ASN A 226 0.83 -2.99 -13.35
N ALA A 227 0.98 -1.70 -13.11
CA ALA A 227 1.65 -0.78 -14.01
C ALA A 227 2.85 -0.14 -13.32
N GLY A 228 3.99 -0.01 -14.00
CA GLY A 228 5.10 0.81 -13.49
C GLY A 228 4.86 2.29 -13.75
N ASN A 229 5.74 2.94 -14.51
CA ASN A 229 5.65 4.40 -14.71
C ASN A 229 4.78 4.74 -15.92
N ILE A 230 3.81 5.62 -15.73
CA ILE A 230 2.90 6.14 -16.76
C ILE A 230 3.15 7.64 -16.90
N SER A 231 3.65 8.05 -18.07
CA SER A 231 4.05 9.44 -18.31
C SER A 231 2.87 10.36 -18.66
N GLY A 232 1.70 9.79 -18.96
CA GLY A 232 0.46 10.52 -19.23
C GLY A 232 -0.63 10.24 -18.20
N ASP A 233 -1.88 10.31 -18.65
CA ASP A 233 -3.07 9.99 -17.87
C ASP A 233 -3.25 8.45 -17.75
N ALA A 234 -3.85 7.99 -16.65
CA ALA A 234 -4.09 6.58 -16.39
C ALA A 234 -5.56 6.33 -16.05
N THR A 235 -6.17 5.39 -16.77
CA THR A 235 -7.53 4.90 -16.53
C THR A 235 -7.48 3.39 -16.31
N LEU A 236 -7.54 2.96 -15.05
CA LEU A 236 -7.35 1.55 -14.67
C LEU A 236 -8.61 1.00 -13.98
N HIS A 237 -9.24 -0.01 -14.56
CA HIS A 237 -10.45 -0.63 -14.03
C HIS A 237 -10.27 -2.13 -13.80
N SER A 238 -10.59 -2.61 -12.61
CA SER A 238 -10.64 -4.04 -12.31
C SER A 238 -12.00 -4.47 -11.74
N GLY A 239 -12.58 -5.55 -12.25
CA GLY A 239 -13.82 -6.08 -11.71
C GLY A 239 -13.68 -6.76 -10.33
N GLY A 240 -12.47 -6.88 -9.77
CA GLY A 240 -12.29 -7.42 -8.42
C GLY A 240 -10.85 -7.53 -7.91
N GLY A 241 -9.85 -7.44 -8.79
CA GLY A 241 -8.44 -7.50 -8.41
C GLY A 241 -7.87 -6.18 -7.94
N HIS A 242 -6.68 -6.27 -7.34
CA HIS A 242 -5.84 -5.13 -6.95
C HIS A 242 -5.34 -4.31 -8.14
N ILE A 243 -5.23 -3.00 -7.93
CA ILE A 243 -4.60 -2.07 -8.85
C ILE A 243 -3.35 -1.51 -8.18
N HIS A 244 -2.21 -1.64 -8.83
CA HIS A 244 -0.94 -1.08 -8.41
C HIS A 244 -0.34 -0.23 -9.54
N ALA A 245 0.03 1.01 -9.21
CA ALA A 245 0.77 1.89 -10.10
C ALA A 245 1.98 2.51 -9.36
N GLU A 246 3.15 2.45 -10.00
CA GLU A 246 4.38 3.00 -9.44
C GLU A 246 4.40 4.54 -9.53
N SER A 247 4.14 5.09 -10.72
CA SER A 247 4.05 6.54 -10.92
C SER A 247 3.07 6.88 -12.04
N ILE A 248 2.20 7.86 -11.82
CA ILE A 248 1.30 8.42 -12.84
C ILE A 248 1.57 9.93 -12.93
N ALA A 249 2.14 10.41 -14.03
CA ALA A 249 2.48 11.82 -14.16
C ALA A 249 1.22 12.69 -14.39
N GLY A 250 0.26 12.18 -15.15
CA GLY A 250 -1.01 12.82 -15.45
C GLY A 250 -2.11 12.55 -14.42
N ARG A 251 -3.36 12.64 -14.86
CA ARG A 251 -4.56 12.33 -14.08
C ARG A 251 -4.68 10.81 -13.90
N ALA A 252 -5.04 10.38 -12.69
CA ALA A 252 -5.35 8.98 -12.40
C ALA A 252 -6.85 8.81 -12.13
N ASP A 253 -7.48 7.87 -12.83
CA ASP A 253 -8.84 7.40 -12.56
C ASP A 253 -8.82 5.88 -12.38
N LEU A 254 -8.99 5.43 -11.14
CA LEU A 254 -8.78 4.03 -10.75
C LEU A 254 -10.02 3.47 -10.05
N ASP A 255 -10.54 2.35 -10.54
CA ASP A 255 -11.73 1.71 -9.97
C ASP A 255 -11.53 0.21 -9.79
N THR A 256 -11.93 -0.32 -8.64
CA THR A 256 -12.06 -1.76 -8.46
C THR A 256 -13.25 -2.15 -7.60
N LYS A 257 -13.94 -3.24 -7.91
CA LYS A 257 -15.11 -3.65 -7.09
C LYS A 257 -14.75 -4.12 -5.68
N GLY A 258 -13.52 -4.56 -5.44
CA GLY A 258 -13.14 -5.09 -4.12
C GLY A 258 -11.65 -5.13 -3.81
N GLY A 259 -10.78 -4.96 -4.81
CA GLY A 259 -9.34 -4.96 -4.60
C GLY A 259 -8.84 -3.72 -3.86
N ASN A 260 -7.68 -3.86 -3.23
CA ASN A 260 -6.84 -2.74 -2.82
C ASN A 260 -6.34 -1.93 -4.03
N ILE A 261 -6.22 -0.62 -3.84
CA ILE A 261 -5.61 0.29 -4.82
C ILE A 261 -4.39 0.93 -4.16
N THR A 262 -3.24 0.86 -4.83
CA THR A 262 -1.99 1.44 -4.35
C THR A 262 -1.32 2.25 -5.45
N VAL A 263 -1.08 3.53 -5.18
CA VAL A 263 -0.34 4.43 -6.08
C VAL A 263 0.80 5.07 -5.30
N ARG A 264 2.05 4.79 -5.69
CA ARG A 264 3.19 5.37 -4.97
C ARG A 264 3.37 6.85 -5.28
N GLN A 265 3.23 7.26 -6.54
CA GLN A 265 3.33 8.66 -6.95
C GLN A 265 2.25 9.06 -7.97
N ALA A 266 1.64 10.23 -7.76
CA ALA A 266 0.75 10.85 -8.74
C ALA A 266 1.08 12.35 -8.93
N GLY A 267 1.31 12.76 -10.17
CA GLY A 267 1.71 14.11 -10.54
C GLY A 267 0.54 15.09 -10.64
N SER A 268 -0.69 14.60 -10.82
CA SER A 268 -1.90 15.42 -10.98
C SER A 268 -3.05 14.91 -10.11
N THR A 269 -4.29 15.20 -10.51
CA THR A 269 -5.52 14.80 -9.81
C THR A 269 -5.72 13.30 -9.85
N VAL A 270 -6.14 12.75 -8.72
CA VAL A 270 -6.38 11.32 -8.52
C VAL A 270 -7.83 11.09 -8.07
N SER A 271 -8.55 10.25 -8.81
CA SER A 271 -9.91 9.78 -8.53
C SER A 271 -9.85 8.28 -8.31
N VAL A 272 -10.26 7.81 -7.13
CA VAL A 272 -10.18 6.39 -6.77
C VAL A 272 -11.44 5.89 -6.10
N HIS A 273 -11.95 4.75 -6.56
CA HIS A 273 -13.10 4.08 -5.99
C HIS A 273 -12.80 2.60 -5.77
N THR A 274 -13.13 2.09 -4.58
CA THR A 274 -13.14 0.64 -4.34
C THR A 274 -14.34 0.18 -3.52
N GLY A 275 -14.93 -0.97 -3.85
CA GLY A 275 -16.08 -1.47 -3.10
C GLY A 275 -15.75 -1.97 -1.68
N GLY A 276 -14.48 -2.31 -1.39
CA GLY A 276 -14.11 -2.81 -0.06
C GLY A 276 -12.61 -2.88 0.24
N GLY A 277 -11.74 -2.64 -0.72
CA GLY A 277 -10.29 -2.70 -0.51
C GLY A 277 -9.72 -1.48 0.19
N GLN A 278 -8.47 -1.61 0.66
CA GLN A 278 -7.67 -0.51 1.18
C GLN A 278 -7.18 0.37 0.05
N ILE A 279 -7.15 1.68 0.28
CA ILE A 279 -6.54 2.66 -0.63
C ILE A 279 -5.27 3.20 0.04
N ASP A 280 -4.13 3.11 -0.64
CA ASP A 280 -2.84 3.62 -0.16
C ASP A 280 -2.19 4.54 -1.20
N PHE A 281 -1.90 5.77 -0.79
CA PHE A 281 -1.19 6.76 -1.59
C PHE A 281 0.13 7.15 -0.93
N GLY A 282 1.20 7.12 -1.72
CA GLY A 282 2.48 7.73 -1.34
C GLY A 282 2.45 9.25 -1.46
N GLU A 283 2.96 9.78 -2.57
CA GLU A 283 3.04 11.23 -2.83
C GLU A 283 2.06 11.63 -3.94
N VAL A 284 1.14 12.56 -3.65
CA VAL A 284 0.23 13.12 -4.66
C VAL A 284 0.39 14.64 -4.73
N ARG A 285 0.73 15.15 -5.92
CA ARG A 285 0.92 16.59 -6.14
C ARG A 285 -0.37 17.34 -6.45
N GLY A 286 -1.37 16.66 -7.00
CA GLY A 286 -2.68 17.23 -7.32
C GLY A 286 -3.72 17.03 -6.23
N ALA A 287 -5.00 17.17 -6.62
CA ALA A 287 -6.14 16.89 -5.75
C ALA A 287 -6.42 15.38 -5.67
N VAL A 288 -6.94 14.91 -4.54
CA VAL A 288 -7.30 13.50 -4.34
C VAL A 288 -8.77 13.41 -3.98
N ARG A 289 -9.52 12.58 -4.72
CA ARG A 289 -10.84 12.07 -4.33
C ARG A 289 -10.74 10.55 -4.20
N ALA A 290 -10.97 10.01 -3.01
CA ALA A 290 -10.91 8.57 -2.78
C ALA A 290 -12.09 8.06 -1.95
N GLN A 291 -12.73 6.99 -2.41
CA GLN A 291 -13.87 6.38 -1.73
C GLN A 291 -13.69 4.88 -1.60
N THR A 292 -13.94 4.32 -0.41
CA THR A 292 -13.96 2.87 -0.19
C THR A 292 -15.16 2.41 0.62
N GLY A 293 -15.77 1.29 0.23
CA GLY A 293 -16.92 0.74 0.94
C GLY A 293 -16.58 0.09 2.29
N GLY A 294 -15.32 -0.23 2.58
CA GLY A 294 -14.96 -0.92 3.83
C GLY A 294 -13.49 -0.85 4.25
N GLY A 295 -12.56 -0.66 3.32
CA GLY A 295 -11.13 -0.60 3.63
C GLY A 295 -10.70 0.72 4.28
N GLY A 296 -9.49 0.73 4.83
CA GLY A 296 -8.85 1.96 5.30
C GLY A 296 -8.35 2.83 4.14
N ILE A 297 -8.15 4.11 4.41
CA ILE A 297 -7.49 5.03 3.48
C ILE A 297 -6.23 5.56 4.13
N ARG A 298 -5.08 5.37 3.47
CA ARG A 298 -3.80 5.92 3.89
C ARG A 298 -3.27 6.88 2.85
N VAL A 299 -2.87 8.06 3.29
CA VAL A 299 -2.24 9.09 2.46
C VAL A 299 -0.97 9.56 3.15
N MET A 300 0.18 9.36 2.51
CA MET A 300 1.47 9.79 3.08
C MET A 300 1.70 11.29 2.85
N TYR A 301 1.54 11.78 1.61
CA TYR A 301 1.62 13.19 1.28
C TYR A 301 0.64 13.59 0.18
N VAL A 302 -0.08 14.69 0.39
CA VAL A 302 -0.88 15.34 -0.65
C VAL A 302 -0.69 16.86 -0.62
N ALA A 303 -0.33 17.45 -1.76
CA ALA A 303 -0.16 18.90 -1.88
C ALA A 303 -1.49 19.63 -2.15
N GLY A 304 -2.37 19.04 -2.95
CA GLY A 304 -3.68 19.61 -3.30
C GLY A 304 -4.80 19.31 -2.30
N PRO A 305 -6.04 19.72 -2.61
CA PRO A 305 -7.23 19.38 -1.83
C PRO A 305 -7.46 17.87 -1.73
N LEU A 306 -7.89 17.41 -0.55
CA LEU A 306 -8.12 16.00 -0.24
C LEU A 306 -9.58 15.77 0.16
N GLU A 307 -10.28 14.91 -0.56
CA GLU A 307 -11.62 14.42 -0.25
C GLU A 307 -11.59 12.90 -0.14
N VAL A 308 -11.77 12.37 1.07
CA VAL A 308 -11.66 10.93 1.35
C VAL A 308 -12.83 10.43 2.19
N GLU A 309 -13.41 9.30 1.77
CA GLU A 309 -14.59 8.74 2.42
C GLU A 309 -14.48 7.21 2.53
N THR A 310 -14.81 6.67 3.70
CA THR A 310 -14.89 5.22 3.92
C THR A 310 -16.08 4.86 4.80
N SER A 311 -16.78 3.76 4.50
CA SER A 311 -17.93 3.38 5.35
C SER A 311 -17.49 2.83 6.70
N ALA A 312 -16.38 2.09 6.78
CA ALA A 312 -15.98 1.39 8.01
C ALA A 312 -14.50 1.53 8.36
N GLY A 313 -13.62 1.74 7.38
CA GLY A 313 -12.19 1.77 7.61
C GLY A 313 -11.71 3.03 8.33
N SER A 314 -10.49 2.96 8.85
CA SER A 314 -9.81 4.12 9.43
C SER A 314 -9.13 4.95 8.34
N ILE A 315 -9.03 6.26 8.56
CA ILE A 315 -8.37 7.20 7.66
C ILE A 315 -7.10 7.69 8.34
N CYS A 316 -5.96 7.55 7.66
CA CYS A 316 -4.65 7.97 8.16
C CYS A 316 -3.98 8.93 7.17
N LEU A 317 -3.79 10.18 7.59
CA LEU A 317 -3.27 11.27 6.77
C LEU A 317 -1.97 11.79 7.37
N THR A 318 -0.81 11.47 6.78
CA THR A 318 0.50 11.76 7.39
C THR A 318 1.01 13.19 7.10
N ARG A 319 0.67 13.75 5.94
CA ARG A 319 1.02 15.14 5.61
C ARG A 319 0.07 15.67 4.55
N VAL A 320 -0.72 16.68 4.89
CA VAL A 320 -1.65 17.32 3.95
C VAL A 320 -1.36 18.80 3.84
N GLY A 321 -1.06 19.25 2.62
CA GLY A 321 -0.83 20.65 2.27
C GLY A 321 -2.12 21.43 1.98
N GLY A 322 -3.11 20.77 1.37
CA GLY A 322 -4.38 21.38 0.97
C GLY A 322 -5.49 21.33 2.02
N SER A 323 -6.70 21.75 1.63
CA SER A 323 -7.92 21.58 2.44
C SER A 323 -8.29 20.10 2.53
N VAL A 324 -8.78 19.65 3.68
CA VAL A 324 -9.12 18.25 3.94
C VAL A 324 -10.61 18.10 4.19
N ARG A 325 -11.26 17.17 3.48
CA ARG A 325 -12.55 16.59 3.83
C ARG A 325 -12.36 15.09 4.02
N ALA A 326 -12.39 14.63 5.26
CA ALA A 326 -12.28 13.20 5.57
C ALA A 326 -13.52 12.73 6.33
N GLN A 327 -14.14 11.65 5.87
CA GLN A 327 -15.35 11.11 6.48
C GLN A 327 -15.27 9.59 6.65
N THR A 328 -15.60 9.09 7.83
CA THR A 328 -15.79 7.65 8.07
C THR A 328 -17.03 7.38 8.90
N ALA A 329 -17.77 6.30 8.63
CA ALA A 329 -18.93 5.97 9.45
C ALA A 329 -18.55 5.22 10.74
N GLY A 330 -17.48 4.41 10.74
CA GLY A 330 -17.09 3.59 11.89
C GLY A 330 -15.59 3.55 12.22
N GLY A 331 -14.75 4.28 11.49
CA GLY A 331 -13.30 4.25 11.67
C GLY A 331 -12.75 5.40 12.51
N THR A 332 -11.49 5.25 12.90
CA THR A 332 -10.71 6.36 13.49
C THR A 332 -10.13 7.23 12.38
N ILE A 333 -10.11 8.54 12.58
CA ILE A 333 -9.39 9.47 11.71
C ILE A 333 -8.14 9.94 12.44
N THR A 334 -6.97 9.64 11.90
CA THR A 334 -5.69 10.20 12.36
C THR A 334 -5.14 11.13 11.30
N ALA A 335 -4.91 12.39 11.64
CA ALA A 335 -4.45 13.41 10.70
C ALA A 335 -3.30 14.25 11.26
N TRP A 336 -2.18 14.24 10.56
CA TRP A 336 -1.06 15.16 10.75
C TRP A 336 -1.20 16.32 9.76
N ILE A 337 -1.77 17.42 10.24
CA ILE A 337 -2.01 18.61 9.41
C ILE A 337 -0.75 19.46 9.45
N SER A 338 0.08 19.36 8.43
CA SER A 338 1.33 20.12 8.30
C SER A 338 1.37 20.78 6.91
N PRO A 339 0.74 21.96 6.75
CA PRO A 339 0.82 22.71 5.51
C PRO A 339 2.26 23.14 5.25
N ASP A 340 2.63 23.28 3.97
CA ASP A 340 3.99 23.68 3.62
C ASP A 340 4.31 25.08 4.17
N SER A 341 5.44 25.19 4.88
CA SER A 341 5.86 26.45 5.49
C SER A 341 6.94 27.13 4.64
N PRO A 342 6.74 28.40 4.21
CA PRO A 342 7.77 29.14 3.46
C PRO A 342 8.97 29.56 4.34
N SER A 343 8.86 29.54 5.67
CA SER A 343 9.98 29.70 6.62
C SER A 343 9.63 29.11 8.00
N GLN A 344 10.61 28.79 8.85
CA GLN A 344 10.35 28.24 10.19
C GLN A 344 9.65 29.21 11.15
N SER A 345 9.60 30.51 10.84
CA SER A 345 9.17 31.56 11.78
C SER A 345 7.82 32.20 11.43
N ALA A 346 7.29 31.98 10.23
CA ALA A 346 6.01 32.53 9.82
C ALA A 346 4.84 31.66 10.30
N PRO A 347 3.65 32.25 10.58
CA PRO A 347 2.45 31.48 10.86
C PRO A 347 2.06 30.67 9.61
N VAL A 348 1.90 29.36 9.78
CA VAL A 348 1.42 28.46 8.73
C VAL A 348 -0.09 28.54 8.70
N ARG A 349 -0.70 28.62 7.52
CA ARG A 349 -2.16 28.70 7.36
C ARG A 349 -2.68 27.47 6.65
N LEU A 350 -3.90 27.06 7.00
CA LEU A 350 -4.63 26.08 6.18
C LEU A 350 -4.94 26.69 4.82
N ALA A 351 -4.80 25.90 3.75
CA ALA A 351 -5.13 26.34 2.40
C ALA A 351 -6.63 26.66 2.21
N GLY A 352 -7.50 26.11 3.05
CA GLY A 352 -8.94 26.32 3.03
C GLY A 352 -9.61 25.71 4.26
N ALA A 353 -10.94 25.77 4.31
CA ALA A 353 -11.70 25.13 5.37
C ALA A 353 -11.54 23.60 5.29
N SER A 354 -11.30 22.97 6.44
CA SER A 354 -11.10 21.52 6.55
C SER A 354 -12.12 20.93 7.51
N GLN A 355 -12.58 19.71 7.20
CA GLN A 355 -13.56 18.97 7.97
C GLN A 355 -13.15 17.51 8.12
N LEU A 356 -13.08 17.03 9.36
CA LEU A 356 -12.92 15.61 9.69
C LEU A 356 -14.17 15.13 10.42
N SER A 357 -14.80 14.06 9.95
CA SER A 357 -16.04 13.54 10.51
C SER A 357 -15.97 12.03 10.72
N SER A 358 -16.25 11.56 11.93
CA SER A 358 -16.41 10.13 12.22
C SER A 358 -17.81 9.83 12.79
N GLY A 359 -18.43 8.73 12.39
CA GLY A 359 -19.68 8.27 13.02
C GLY A 359 -19.40 7.60 14.37
N ALA A 360 -18.62 6.52 14.36
CA ALA A 360 -18.30 5.72 15.55
C ALA A 360 -16.81 5.48 15.70
N GLY A 361 -16.02 6.55 15.86
CA GLY A 361 -14.58 6.45 16.04
C GLY A 361 -13.93 7.74 16.53
N ASP A 362 -12.68 7.60 16.95
CA ASP A 362 -11.89 8.71 17.47
C ASP A 362 -11.38 9.60 16.32
N ILE A 363 -11.13 10.86 16.64
CA ILE A 363 -10.46 11.80 15.74
C ILE A 363 -9.21 12.31 16.45
N VAL A 364 -8.04 11.93 15.94
CA VAL A 364 -6.74 12.35 16.47
C VAL A 364 -6.08 13.29 15.46
N VAL A 365 -5.84 14.53 15.88
CA VAL A 365 -5.24 15.55 15.02
C VAL A 365 -3.96 16.09 15.65
N PHE A 366 -2.89 16.05 14.86
CA PHE A 366 -1.60 16.65 15.19
C PHE A 366 -1.43 17.96 14.41
N LEU A 367 -1.15 19.05 15.13
CA LEU A 367 -1.05 20.41 14.60
C LEU A 367 0.35 20.99 14.86
N PRO A 368 0.93 21.81 13.96
CA PRO A 368 2.15 22.54 14.27
C PRO A 368 1.85 23.75 15.16
N ARG A 369 2.79 24.12 16.03
CA ARG A 369 2.59 25.20 17.03
C ARG A 369 2.31 26.57 16.42
N ASN A 370 2.83 26.83 15.22
CA ASN A 370 2.65 28.08 14.48
C ASN A 370 1.43 28.05 13.52
N LEU A 371 0.53 27.06 13.62
CA LEU A 371 -0.67 27.00 12.78
C LEU A 371 -1.67 28.11 13.14
N ALA A 372 -2.02 28.93 12.17
CA ALA A 372 -3.08 29.94 12.26
C ALA A 372 -4.38 29.38 11.67
N ALA A 373 -5.34 29.08 12.55
CA ALA A 373 -6.61 28.44 12.20
C ALA A 373 -7.70 28.70 13.26
N THR A 374 -8.95 28.54 12.86
CA THR A 374 -10.10 28.54 13.79
C THR A 374 -10.52 27.10 14.02
N ILE A 375 -10.60 26.66 15.28
CA ILE A 375 -10.99 25.29 15.65
C ILE A 375 -12.45 25.25 16.09
N ASP A 376 -13.19 24.29 15.55
CA ASP A 376 -14.56 23.95 15.99
C ASP A 376 -14.70 22.43 16.07
N ALA A 377 -14.56 21.88 17.27
CA ALA A 377 -14.63 20.45 17.53
C ALA A 377 -15.91 20.10 18.29
N THR A 378 -16.66 19.10 17.83
CA THR A 378 -17.93 18.66 18.46
C THR A 378 -17.99 17.15 18.58
N VAL A 379 -18.39 16.66 19.76
CA VAL A 379 -18.78 15.28 20.03
C VAL A 379 -20.28 15.29 20.32
N GLU A 380 -21.09 14.54 19.58
CA GLU A 380 -22.57 14.61 19.72
C GLU A 380 -23.10 13.86 20.94
N HIS A 381 -22.68 12.62 21.12
CA HIS A 381 -23.02 11.79 22.28
C HIS A 381 -21.79 11.65 23.16
N GLY A 382 -21.48 12.73 23.87
CA GLY A 382 -20.26 12.86 24.67
C GLY A 382 -20.49 12.92 26.17
N GLY A 383 -19.46 13.32 26.88
CA GLY A 383 -19.47 13.59 28.31
C GLY A 383 -18.20 14.37 28.69
N GLU A 384 -18.01 14.62 29.97
CA GLU A 384 -16.74 15.21 30.45
C GLU A 384 -15.57 14.30 30.02
N ASN A 385 -14.47 14.88 29.51
CA ASN A 385 -13.27 14.20 28.99
C ASN A 385 -13.37 13.50 27.62
N TYR A 386 -14.36 13.84 26.77
CA TYR A 386 -14.42 13.32 25.39
C TYR A 386 -13.63 14.15 24.37
N ILE A 387 -13.34 15.42 24.67
CA ILE A 387 -12.41 16.24 23.89
C ILE A 387 -11.15 16.42 24.74
N LEU A 388 -10.04 15.79 24.33
CA LEU A 388 -8.73 15.91 24.96
C LEU A 388 -7.88 16.87 24.14
N VAL A 389 -7.39 17.91 24.80
CA VAL A 389 -6.68 19.01 24.16
C VAL A 389 -5.35 19.20 24.90
N ASP A 390 -4.25 19.35 24.18
CA ASP A 390 -2.97 19.79 24.77
C ASP A 390 -3.20 21.09 25.58
N PRO A 391 -2.76 21.20 26.84
CA PRO A 391 -2.96 22.41 27.65
C PRO A 391 -2.46 23.71 27.01
N SER A 392 -1.51 23.62 26.08
CA SER A 392 -1.01 24.77 25.31
C SER A 392 -1.91 25.21 24.15
N LEU A 393 -2.97 24.44 23.84
CA LEU A 393 -4.06 24.84 22.95
C LEU A 393 -5.15 25.50 23.80
N LEU A 394 -5.25 26.82 23.73
CA LEU A 394 -6.26 27.61 24.44
C LEU A 394 -7.63 27.49 23.77
N LEU A 395 -8.33 26.39 24.04
CA LEU A 395 -9.70 26.14 23.56
C LEU A 395 -10.72 26.32 24.69
N ASN A 396 -11.86 26.94 24.36
CA ASN A 396 -13.01 27.03 25.24
C ASN A 396 -13.88 25.78 25.05
N ILE A 397 -14.00 24.96 26.10
CA ILE A 397 -14.77 23.72 26.09
C ILE A 397 -16.10 23.95 26.82
N GLN A 398 -17.20 23.69 26.12
CA GLN A 398 -18.56 23.76 26.63
C GLN A 398 -19.18 22.36 26.59
N SER A 399 -19.65 21.87 27.73
CA SER A 399 -20.42 20.64 27.84
C SER A 399 -21.88 20.98 28.15
N ALA A 400 -22.83 20.19 27.65
CA ALA A 400 -24.25 20.40 27.91
C ALA A 400 -24.68 20.14 29.38
N GLY A 401 -23.76 19.75 30.27
CA GLY A 401 -24.05 19.45 31.68
C GLY A 401 -24.93 18.22 31.92
N VAL A 402 -25.30 17.50 30.87
CA VAL A 402 -26.08 16.25 30.90
C VAL A 402 -25.17 15.08 30.55
N PRO A 403 -25.18 13.97 31.31
CA PRO A 403 -24.45 12.75 30.95
C PRO A 403 -24.86 12.27 29.54
N GLY A 404 -23.90 12.05 28.65
CA GLY A 404 -24.20 11.65 27.26
C GLY A 404 -24.50 12.82 26.31
N GLY A 405 -24.50 14.07 26.79
CA GLY A 405 -24.82 15.26 26.00
C GLY A 405 -23.66 15.72 25.09
N PRO A 406 -23.94 16.65 24.16
CA PRO A 406 -22.92 17.14 23.25
C PRO A 406 -21.86 17.95 23.98
N VAL A 407 -20.62 17.83 23.50
CA VAL A 407 -19.46 18.59 23.97
C VAL A 407 -18.86 19.32 22.79
N ARG A 408 -18.59 20.62 22.95
CA ARG A 408 -18.03 21.47 21.92
C ARG A 408 -16.79 22.19 22.42
N ALA A 409 -15.71 22.16 21.66
CA ALA A 409 -14.51 22.94 21.90
C ALA A 409 -14.29 23.93 20.74
N THR A 410 -14.16 25.21 21.08
CA THR A 410 -13.94 26.27 20.09
C THR A 410 -12.74 27.13 20.48
N GLY A 411 -11.98 27.61 19.50
CA GLY A 411 -10.87 28.51 19.77
C GLY A 411 -10.17 29.01 18.52
N VAL A 412 -9.37 30.04 18.69
CA VAL A 412 -8.64 30.73 17.62
C VAL A 412 -7.15 30.54 17.86
N LEU A 413 -6.44 29.91 16.93
CA LEU A 413 -5.01 29.65 17.01
C LEU A 413 -4.23 30.71 16.21
N ASN A 414 -3.17 31.27 16.78
CA ASN A 414 -2.21 32.18 16.12
C ASN A 414 -2.84 33.29 15.26
N GLY A 415 -3.89 33.95 15.76
CA GLY A 415 -4.60 35.02 15.03
C GLY A 415 -5.69 34.54 14.07
N GLY A 416 -6.00 33.24 14.09
CA GLY A 416 -7.11 32.64 13.36
C GLY A 416 -6.80 32.35 11.90
N GLY A 417 -7.84 32.02 11.14
CA GLY A 417 -7.71 31.63 9.75
C GLY A 417 -8.86 30.74 9.33
N ALA A 418 -8.60 29.87 8.36
CA ALA A 418 -9.61 28.93 7.89
C ALA A 418 -10.07 27.99 9.01
N LEU A 419 -11.31 27.53 8.88
CA LEU A 419 -11.96 26.67 9.86
C LEU A 419 -11.43 25.24 9.76
N LEU A 420 -11.02 24.66 10.88
CA LEU A 420 -10.84 23.23 11.06
C LEU A 420 -11.99 22.69 11.91
N ARG A 421 -12.94 22.05 11.24
CA ARG A 421 -14.12 21.44 11.87
C ARG A 421 -13.88 19.97 12.15
N LEU A 422 -14.08 19.55 13.38
CA LEU A 422 -13.97 18.16 13.81
C LEU A 422 -15.32 17.72 14.37
N ARG A 423 -15.87 16.61 13.89
CA ARG A 423 -17.15 16.09 14.38
C ARG A 423 -17.09 14.59 14.57
N THR A 424 -17.45 14.10 15.75
CA THR A 424 -17.71 12.67 15.94
C THR A 424 -19.05 12.46 16.64
N VAL A 425 -19.80 11.42 16.26
CA VAL A 425 -21.06 11.09 16.97
C VAL A 425 -20.73 10.35 18.24
N VAL A 426 -19.95 9.27 18.14
CA VAL A 426 -19.45 8.46 19.25
C VAL A 426 -17.94 8.29 19.08
N GLY A 427 -17.17 8.78 20.04
CA GLY A 427 -15.71 8.72 20.02
C GLY A 427 -15.10 9.95 20.69
N LYS A 428 -13.79 9.94 20.85
CA LYS A 428 -13.02 11.04 21.43
C LYS A 428 -12.36 11.88 20.35
N ILE A 429 -12.23 13.17 20.62
CA ILE A 429 -11.42 14.08 19.79
C ILE A 429 -10.15 14.41 20.56
N HIS A 430 -8.99 14.05 20.01
CA HIS A 430 -7.69 14.38 20.57
C HIS A 430 -7.00 15.43 19.68
N LEU A 431 -6.70 16.59 20.25
CA LEU A 431 -5.96 17.67 19.60
C LEU A 431 -4.61 17.84 20.28
N GLN A 432 -3.53 17.63 19.54
CA GLN A 432 -2.17 17.67 20.07
C GLN A 432 -1.28 18.50 19.15
N TYR A 433 -0.33 19.25 19.72
CA TYR A 433 0.76 19.77 18.91
C TYR A 433 1.71 18.64 18.51
N VAL A 434 2.33 18.69 17.32
CA VAL A 434 3.32 17.69 16.90
C VAL A 434 4.45 17.54 17.94
N ASP A 435 4.78 18.63 18.65
CA ASP A 435 5.82 18.66 19.69
C ASP A 435 5.27 18.50 21.11
N SER A 436 3.99 18.15 21.31
CA SER A 436 3.34 18.10 22.62
C SER A 436 4.01 17.11 23.58
N ASP A 437 4.45 15.96 23.08
CA ASP A 437 5.18 14.97 23.89
C ASP A 437 6.59 15.42 24.26
N VAL A 438 7.22 16.27 23.45
CA VAL A 438 8.57 16.81 23.73
C VAL A 438 8.47 17.99 24.69
N ALA A 439 7.50 18.88 24.51
CA ALA A 439 7.30 20.04 25.38
C ALA A 439 6.72 19.66 26.74
N LEU A 440 5.81 18.68 26.81
CA LEU A 440 5.31 18.14 28.08
C LEU A 440 6.40 17.36 28.81
N ARG A 441 7.22 16.55 28.11
CA ARG A 441 8.42 15.96 28.72
C ARG A 441 9.37 17.03 29.22
N GLN A 442 9.66 18.08 28.46
CA GLN A 442 10.57 19.16 28.89
C GLN A 442 10.01 19.99 30.05
N SER A 443 8.71 20.25 30.06
CA SER A 443 7.98 20.94 31.14
C SER A 443 7.95 20.11 32.42
N LEU A 444 7.55 18.83 32.32
CA LEU A 444 7.58 17.89 33.44
C LEU A 444 9.01 17.66 33.92
N MET A 445 10.00 17.58 33.02
CA MET A 445 11.41 17.49 33.41
C MET A 445 11.88 18.76 34.12
N ARG A 446 11.44 19.96 33.73
CA ARG A 446 11.75 21.20 34.45
C ARG A 446 11.06 21.24 35.82
N GLU A 447 9.79 20.88 35.90
CA GLU A 447 9.04 20.82 37.17
C GLU A 447 9.62 19.75 38.11
N GLN A 448 9.97 18.58 37.57
CA GLN A 448 10.69 17.52 38.28
C GLN A 448 12.07 18.02 38.71
N THR A 449 12.82 18.71 37.85
CA THR A 449 14.13 19.28 38.20
C THR A 449 14.02 20.36 39.27
N GLU A 450 12.97 21.18 39.26
CA GLU A 450 12.72 22.19 40.30
C GLU A 450 12.26 21.56 41.62
N ARG A 451 11.44 20.52 41.57
CA ARG A 451 11.07 19.70 42.74
C ARG A 451 12.28 18.97 43.31
N ILE A 452 13.11 18.38 42.45
CA ILE A 452 14.37 17.73 42.82
C ILE A 452 15.33 18.76 43.40
N ASN A 453 15.47 19.95 42.81
CA ASN A 453 16.33 21.01 43.36
C ASN A 453 15.82 21.57 44.69
N ARG A 454 14.50 21.59 44.91
CA ARG A 454 13.88 21.98 46.18
C ARG A 454 14.09 20.90 47.24
N TYR A 455 13.86 19.64 46.87
CA TYR A 455 14.11 18.46 47.68
C TYR A 455 15.60 18.27 48.01
N LEU A 456 16.51 18.56 47.08
CA LEU A 456 17.97 18.49 47.29
C LEU A 456 18.47 19.61 48.22
N ARG A 457 17.83 20.79 48.23
CA ARG A 457 18.13 21.84 49.23
C ARG A 457 17.62 21.47 50.62
N GLU A 458 16.42 20.91 50.69
CA GLU A 458 15.83 20.41 51.95
C GLU A 458 16.62 19.20 52.48
N MET A 459 17.04 18.28 51.60
CA MET A 459 17.91 17.16 51.92
C MET A 459 19.34 17.59 52.23
N GLN A 460 19.93 18.63 51.62
CA GLN A 460 21.29 19.05 51.99
C GLN A 460 21.40 19.46 53.47
N MET A 461 20.29 19.93 54.07
CA MET A 461 20.23 20.15 55.52
C MET A 461 19.99 18.86 56.32
N SER A 462 19.25 17.86 55.80
CA SER A 462 19.01 16.57 56.50
C SER A 462 20.07 15.49 56.23
N VAL A 463 20.85 15.60 55.16
CA VAL A 463 21.86 14.64 54.69
C VAL A 463 23.09 14.72 55.56
N ASN A 464 23.45 15.90 56.08
CA ASN A 464 24.54 15.99 57.06
C ASN A 464 24.20 15.23 58.37
N GLU A 465 22.95 15.26 58.83
CA GLU A 465 22.49 14.48 59.99
C GLU A 465 22.33 12.98 59.67
N GLN A 466 21.92 12.64 58.45
CA GLN A 466 21.74 11.24 58.01
C GLN A 466 23.05 10.54 57.60
N ILE A 467 24.09 11.27 57.17
CA ILE A 467 25.42 10.71 56.85
C ILE A 467 26.08 10.10 58.10
N GLU A 468 25.89 10.71 59.28
CA GLU A 468 26.35 10.13 60.54
C GLU A 468 25.59 8.84 60.91
N ALA A 469 24.29 8.77 60.58
CA ALA A 469 23.46 7.59 60.82
C ALA A 469 23.74 6.46 59.81
N ALA A 470 23.96 6.79 58.54
CA ALA A 470 24.22 5.84 57.45
C ALA A 470 25.61 5.21 57.53
N ARG A 471 26.62 5.93 58.07
CA ARG A 471 27.95 5.35 58.33
C ARG A 471 27.92 4.21 59.35
N LYS A 472 26.93 4.20 60.27
CA LYS A 472 26.69 3.10 61.22
C LYS A 472 25.95 1.91 60.61
N LEU A 473 25.13 2.13 59.57
CA LEU A 473 24.29 1.11 58.93
C LEU A 473 24.96 0.40 57.75
N ALA A 474 25.87 1.08 57.03
CA ALA A 474 26.59 0.53 55.87
C ALA A 474 27.60 -0.60 56.21
N LEU A 475 27.87 -0.85 57.49
CA LEU A 475 28.65 -2.00 57.97
C LEU A 475 27.86 -3.33 57.96
N ALA A 476 26.55 -3.31 57.65
CA ALA A 476 25.66 -4.43 57.97
C ALA A 476 24.98 -5.17 56.80
N ALA A 477 25.12 -4.77 55.53
CA ALA A 477 24.31 -5.39 54.48
C ALA A 477 24.95 -5.39 53.08
N GLU A 478 25.90 -6.30 52.86
CA GLU A 478 26.21 -6.83 51.53
C GLU A 478 25.28 -8.02 51.24
N GLY A 479 24.58 -8.01 50.10
CA GLY A 479 23.80 -9.16 49.61
C GLY A 479 22.61 -8.77 48.72
N ALA A 480 22.85 -8.71 47.41
CA ALA A 480 21.86 -8.49 46.34
C ALA A 480 20.97 -9.76 46.09
N PRO A 481 20.20 -9.94 44.98
CA PRO A 481 19.63 -9.03 43.96
C PRO A 481 18.14 -9.33 43.57
N GLN A 482 17.63 -8.55 42.60
CA GLN A 482 16.31 -8.60 41.91
C GLN A 482 16.09 -9.78 40.93
N GLU A 483 14.82 -10.03 40.55
CA GLU A 483 14.44 -10.79 39.35
C GLU A 483 13.22 -10.22 38.59
N LYS A 484 13.19 -10.54 37.29
CA LYS A 484 12.41 -10.05 36.12
C LYS A 484 11.03 -10.70 36.01
N SER A 485 10.01 -10.14 35.33
CA SER A 485 9.71 -10.26 33.87
C SER A 485 8.17 -10.16 33.75
N GLY A 486 7.52 -9.60 32.73
CA GLY A 486 7.46 -10.07 31.34
C GLY A 486 5.99 -10.02 30.87
N TRP A 487 5.72 -9.43 29.70
CA TRP A 487 4.43 -9.55 28.97
C TRP A 487 4.53 -9.10 27.50
N PHE A 488 5.41 -8.15 27.16
CA PHE A 488 5.46 -7.53 25.82
C PHE A 488 6.16 -8.34 24.70
N GLY A 489 6.63 -9.56 24.99
CA GLY A 489 7.43 -10.37 24.07
C GLY A 489 6.67 -11.16 23.01
N PHE A 490 5.34 -11.08 22.94
CA PHE A 490 4.55 -11.96 22.06
C PHE A 490 3.74 -11.23 20.97
N TRP A 491 3.86 -9.90 20.83
CA TRP A 491 3.00 -9.11 19.93
C TRP A 491 3.68 -8.53 18.68
N TRP A 492 5.02 -8.55 18.55
CA TRP A 492 5.74 -7.78 17.52
C TRP A 492 6.20 -8.55 16.26
N ASP A 493 6.12 -9.89 16.21
CA ASP A 493 6.72 -10.69 15.12
C ASP A 493 5.92 -10.71 13.79
N GLY A 494 4.92 -9.86 13.61
CA GLY A 494 4.04 -9.88 12.41
C GLY A 494 4.17 -8.70 11.44
N ILE A 495 4.95 -7.65 11.76
CA ILE A 495 4.86 -6.35 11.04
C ILE A 495 6.14 -5.98 10.27
N GLU A 496 7.20 -6.80 10.29
CA GLU A 496 8.54 -6.34 9.87
C GLU A 496 9.13 -6.94 8.57
N GLU A 497 8.34 -7.50 7.64
CA GLU A 497 8.90 -8.15 6.43
C GLU A 497 8.67 -7.44 5.08
N LYS A 498 7.93 -6.32 5.00
CA LYS A 498 7.69 -5.62 3.71
C LYS A 498 8.09 -4.14 3.62
N VAL A 499 8.56 -3.51 4.70
CA VAL A 499 8.88 -2.07 4.71
C VAL A 499 10.39 -1.78 4.81
N ARG A 500 11.24 -2.80 4.88
CA ARG A 500 12.67 -2.61 5.13
C ARG A 500 13.50 -3.25 4.05
N GLY A 501 13.96 -2.44 3.09
CA GLY A 501 14.99 -2.79 2.12
C GLY A 501 16.36 -2.99 2.79
N GLY A 502 16.44 -3.94 3.72
CA GLY A 502 17.65 -4.37 4.42
C GLY A 502 17.46 -5.77 5.00
N ILE A 503 18.52 -6.57 4.99
CA ILE A 503 18.51 -7.92 5.58
C ILE A 503 18.55 -7.83 7.10
N SER A 504 17.74 -8.64 7.79
CA SER A 504 17.83 -8.80 9.24
C SER A 504 19.06 -9.63 9.59
N GLU A 505 19.89 -9.13 10.50
CA GLU A 505 21.14 -9.77 10.92
C GLU A 505 21.19 -9.92 12.44
N ASP A 506 21.67 -11.05 12.92
CA ASP A 506 21.90 -11.27 14.35
C ASP A 506 22.89 -10.23 14.92
N PRO A 507 22.62 -9.62 16.10
CA PRO A 507 23.50 -8.63 16.73
C PRO A 507 24.95 -9.08 16.90
N ARG A 508 25.20 -10.37 17.12
CA ARG A 508 26.55 -10.93 17.30
C ARG A 508 27.30 -10.99 15.97
N GLU A 509 26.59 -11.29 14.89
CA GLU A 509 27.16 -11.27 13.54
C GLU A 509 27.44 -9.83 13.09
N LEU A 510 26.53 -8.89 13.33
CA LEU A 510 26.76 -7.48 13.01
C LEU A 510 27.98 -6.92 13.74
N LYS A 511 28.17 -7.28 15.02
CA LYS A 511 29.31 -6.82 15.84
C LYS A 511 30.68 -7.17 15.24
N LYS A 512 30.80 -8.25 14.46
CA LYS A 512 32.06 -8.64 13.79
C LYS A 512 32.50 -7.62 12.72
N TYR A 513 31.58 -6.81 12.21
CA TYR A 513 31.83 -5.82 11.18
C TYR A 513 32.00 -4.40 11.74
N LEU A 514 31.98 -4.20 13.05
CA LEU A 514 32.15 -2.90 13.69
C LEU A 514 33.59 -2.40 13.47
N ILE A 515 33.72 -1.24 12.82
CA ILE A 515 35.01 -0.58 12.56
C ILE A 515 35.32 0.42 13.67
N HIS A 516 34.31 1.22 14.05
CA HIS A 516 34.44 2.27 15.06
C HIS A 516 33.20 2.33 15.93
N SER A 517 33.40 2.44 17.24
CA SER A 517 32.35 2.77 18.20
C SER A 517 32.79 3.88 19.13
N THR A 518 31.86 4.80 19.37
CA THR A 518 32.00 5.89 20.33
C THR A 518 31.24 5.51 21.60
N GLN A 519 31.86 5.69 22.76
CA GLN A 519 31.18 5.50 24.05
C GLN A 519 30.19 6.65 24.30
N PRO A 520 29.03 6.38 24.93
CA PRO A 520 28.07 7.44 25.22
C PRO A 520 28.60 8.39 26.29
N ALA A 521 28.36 9.68 26.10
CA ALA A 521 28.55 10.65 27.17
C ALA A 521 27.51 10.37 28.27
N TYR A 522 27.97 10.06 29.49
CA TYR A 522 27.07 9.77 30.60
C TYR A 522 26.30 11.05 30.96
N PRO A 523 24.95 11.07 30.89
CA PRO A 523 24.18 12.25 31.23
C PRO A 523 24.43 12.66 32.69
N GLU A 524 24.80 13.91 32.94
CA GLU A 524 25.09 14.41 34.31
C GLU A 524 23.93 14.20 35.28
N ILE A 525 22.69 14.23 34.79
CA ILE A 525 21.49 13.96 35.58
C ILE A 525 21.42 12.49 35.97
N ALA A 526 21.73 11.56 35.04
CA ALA A 526 21.80 10.13 35.34
C ALA A 526 22.98 9.81 36.27
N LYS A 527 24.11 10.49 36.09
CA LYS A 527 25.31 10.33 36.93
C LYS A 527 25.06 10.75 38.38
N LYS A 528 24.38 11.88 38.57
CA LYS A 528 23.98 12.36 39.90
C LYS A 528 22.87 11.52 40.54
N ALA A 529 22.02 10.91 39.72
CA ALA A 529 20.92 10.06 40.18
C ALA A 529 21.29 8.58 40.33
N GLY A 530 22.55 8.19 40.05
CA GLY A 530 23.00 6.80 40.14
C GLY A 530 22.34 5.86 39.11
N ILE A 531 21.81 6.41 38.01
CA ILE A 531 21.01 5.67 37.04
C ILE A 531 21.91 4.95 36.04
N GLU A 532 22.20 3.69 36.34
CA GLU A 532 22.86 2.77 35.44
C GLU A 532 21.86 1.95 34.63
N GLY A 533 22.31 1.38 33.52
CA GLY A 533 21.46 0.53 32.72
C GLY A 533 21.97 0.29 31.32
N ARG A 534 21.20 -0.46 30.55
CA ARG A 534 21.49 -0.76 29.15
C ARG A 534 20.40 -0.17 28.28
N VAL A 535 20.81 0.54 27.24
CA VAL A 535 19.92 1.00 26.18
C VAL A 535 20.09 0.09 24.98
N ARG A 536 19.00 -0.50 24.51
CA ARG A 536 18.95 -1.35 23.32
C ARG A 536 18.28 -0.59 22.20
N LEU A 537 18.92 -0.51 21.04
CA LEU A 537 18.46 0.23 19.88
C LEU A 537 18.32 -0.70 18.68
N GLN A 538 17.29 -0.48 17.88
CA GLN A 538 17.19 -1.05 16.55
C GLN A 538 17.86 -0.09 15.56
N VAL A 539 18.79 -0.60 14.76
CA VAL A 539 19.60 0.20 13.85
C VAL A 539 19.57 -0.36 12.43
N ARG A 540 19.72 0.54 11.46
CA ARG A 540 20.03 0.23 10.07
C ARG A 540 21.45 0.66 9.77
N VAL A 541 22.28 -0.29 9.37
CA VAL A 541 23.59 -0.03 8.77
C VAL A 541 23.39 0.15 7.27
N GLY A 542 23.75 1.32 6.75
CA GLY A 542 23.64 1.67 5.34
C GLY A 542 24.68 0.95 4.47
N THR A 543 24.50 1.03 3.15
CA THR A 543 25.47 0.54 2.15
C THR A 543 26.82 1.29 2.18
N ASP A 544 26.89 2.38 2.92
CA ASP A 544 28.10 3.17 3.22
C ASP A 544 28.72 2.82 4.60
N GLY A 545 28.07 1.95 5.38
CA GLY A 545 28.53 1.52 6.69
C GLY A 545 28.17 2.47 7.83
N ARG A 546 27.42 3.54 7.55
CA ARG A 546 26.92 4.46 8.58
C ARG A 546 25.68 3.89 9.26
N VAL A 547 25.49 4.28 10.51
CA VAL A 547 24.42 3.77 11.36
C VAL A 547 23.29 4.79 11.45
N GLU A 548 22.09 4.35 11.11
CA GLU A 548 20.86 5.07 11.37
C GLU A 548 20.09 4.36 12.48
N VAL A 549 19.74 5.09 13.54
CA VAL A 549 18.91 4.54 14.61
C VAL A 549 17.45 4.61 14.17
N LEU A 550 16.79 3.44 14.10
CA LEU A 550 15.40 3.32 13.68
C LEU A 550 14.45 3.45 14.87
N LYS A 551 14.81 2.87 16.02
CA LYS A 551 13.96 2.84 17.22
C LYS A 551 14.76 2.54 18.49
N VAL A 552 14.30 3.05 19.64
CA VAL A 552 14.72 2.59 20.96
C VAL A 552 13.86 1.39 21.36
N LEU A 553 14.50 0.25 21.63
CA LEU A 553 13.82 -0.99 22.01
C LEU A 553 13.67 -1.10 23.53
N GLU A 554 14.71 -0.69 24.28
CA GLU A 554 14.79 -0.82 25.74
C GLU A 554 15.76 0.20 26.31
N GLY A 555 15.57 0.62 27.56
CA GLY A 555 16.49 1.49 28.29
C GLY A 555 15.79 2.68 28.94
N GLU A 556 16.41 3.22 29.98
CA GLU A 556 15.87 4.38 30.69
C GLU A 556 15.86 5.61 29.75
N PRO A 557 14.74 6.34 29.63
CA PRO A 557 14.66 7.50 28.74
C PRO A 557 15.76 8.55 28.95
N VAL A 558 16.23 8.72 30.19
CA VAL A 558 17.33 9.65 30.53
C VAL A 558 18.67 9.23 29.88
N LEU A 559 18.87 7.94 29.62
CA LEU A 559 20.08 7.38 28.98
C LEU A 559 19.92 7.23 27.45
N ALA A 560 18.68 7.23 26.94
CA ALA A 560 18.38 6.91 25.55
C ALA A 560 18.98 7.92 24.57
N ASP A 561 18.88 9.23 24.85
CA ASP A 561 19.42 10.27 23.97
C ASP A 561 20.95 10.18 23.84
N ALA A 562 21.64 9.92 24.94
CA ALA A 562 23.09 9.71 24.96
C ALA A 562 23.50 8.45 24.18
N ALA A 563 22.73 7.37 24.29
CA ALA A 563 22.97 6.15 23.53
C ALA A 563 22.76 6.35 22.02
N ILE A 564 21.70 7.07 21.62
CA ILE A 564 21.41 7.39 20.22
C ILE A 564 22.53 8.25 19.62
N ALA A 565 22.96 9.29 20.35
CA ALA A 565 24.03 10.19 19.92
C ALA A 565 25.34 9.43 19.70
N ALA A 566 25.66 8.49 20.59
CA ALA A 566 26.85 7.64 20.48
C ALA A 566 26.75 6.68 19.29
N VAL A 567 25.62 5.96 19.15
CA VAL A 567 25.44 4.92 18.12
C VAL A 567 25.38 5.50 16.71
N LYS A 568 24.87 6.72 16.52
CA LYS A 568 24.92 7.40 15.22
C LYS A 568 26.35 7.69 14.74
N GLN A 569 27.32 7.71 15.65
CA GLN A 569 28.73 7.91 15.33
C GLN A 569 29.48 6.59 15.07
N TRP A 570 28.81 5.45 15.27
CA TRP A 570 29.41 4.15 14.98
C TRP A 570 29.52 3.93 13.48
N GLN A 571 30.53 3.15 13.10
CA GLN A 571 30.79 2.81 11.71
C GLN A 571 31.03 1.32 11.57
N TYR A 572 30.37 0.70 10.59
CA TYR A 572 30.48 -0.71 10.27
C TYR A 572 31.06 -0.90 8.86
N ARG A 573 31.65 -2.07 8.60
CA ARG A 573 32.01 -2.48 7.26
C ARG A 573 30.72 -2.81 6.48
N PRO A 574 30.45 -2.18 5.32
CA PRO A 574 29.25 -2.46 4.53
C PRO A 574 29.16 -3.93 4.15
N LYS A 575 28.00 -4.56 4.39
CA LYS A 575 27.78 -5.97 4.04
C LYS A 575 27.44 -6.09 2.56
N GLN A 576 28.03 -7.10 1.91
CA GLN A 576 27.80 -7.41 0.51
C GLN A 576 27.05 -8.74 0.38
N LEU A 577 26.01 -8.77 -0.45
CA LEU A 577 25.32 -9.97 -0.89
C LEU A 577 25.36 -10.00 -2.42
N ASN A 578 25.86 -11.11 -2.99
CA ASN A 578 25.99 -11.28 -4.45
C ASN A 578 26.71 -10.09 -5.13
N GLY A 579 27.76 -9.56 -4.50
CA GLY A 579 28.54 -8.43 -5.00
C GLY A 579 27.87 -7.05 -4.89
N LYS A 580 26.63 -6.97 -4.39
CA LYS A 580 25.92 -5.70 -4.14
C LYS A 580 25.91 -5.37 -2.65
N ARG A 581 26.16 -4.10 -2.32
CA ARG A 581 26.04 -3.63 -0.93
C ARG A 581 24.57 -3.55 -0.56
N VAL A 582 24.23 -4.08 0.61
CA VAL A 582 22.86 -4.12 1.14
C VAL A 582 22.79 -3.38 2.47
N ASN A 583 21.61 -2.83 2.78
CA ASN A 583 21.37 -2.35 4.14
C ASN A 583 21.21 -3.55 5.08
N VAL A 584 21.65 -3.39 6.32
CA VAL A 584 21.53 -4.42 7.36
C VAL A 584 20.75 -3.84 8.52
N ILE A 585 19.77 -4.57 9.04
CA ILE A 585 19.00 -4.18 10.21
C ILE A 585 19.34 -5.13 11.35
N SER A 586 19.66 -4.58 12.51
CA SER A 586 20.01 -5.36 13.70
C SER A 586 19.79 -4.57 14.98
N GLU A 587 20.03 -5.19 16.12
CA GLU A 587 19.98 -4.56 17.43
C GLU A 587 21.38 -4.26 17.95
N VAL A 588 21.55 -3.12 18.61
CA VAL A 588 22.79 -2.77 19.33
C VAL A 588 22.46 -2.40 20.77
N SER A 589 23.39 -2.71 21.67
CA SER A 589 23.27 -2.44 23.10
C SER A 589 24.37 -1.52 23.57
N VAL A 590 24.00 -0.46 24.29
CA VAL A 590 24.90 0.50 24.91
C VAL A 590 24.74 0.39 26.42
N GLY A 591 25.85 0.14 27.13
CA GLY A 591 25.86 0.07 28.60
C GLY A 591 26.30 1.38 29.23
N PHE A 592 25.64 1.76 30.32
CA PHE A 592 26.01 2.86 31.19
C PHE A 592 26.33 2.29 32.57
N GLN A 593 27.58 2.46 33.00
CA GLN A 593 28.10 2.03 34.30
C GLN A 593 28.88 3.19 34.90
N LEU A 594 28.70 3.45 36.19
CA LEU A 594 29.51 4.39 36.95
C LEU A 594 30.77 3.65 37.38
N HIS A 595 31.92 4.29 37.16
CA HIS A 595 33.23 3.79 37.57
C HIS A 595 33.72 4.51 38.82
#